data_AF-A0A485A2D2-F1
#
_entry.id   AF-A0A485A2D2-F1
#
_cell.length_a   1.000
_cell.length_b   1.000
_cell.length_c   1.000
_cell.angle_alpha   90.00
_cell.angle_beta   90.00
_cell.angle_gamma   90.00
#
_symmetry.space_group_name_H-M   'P 1'
#
loop_
_entity.id
_entity.type
_entity.pdbx_description
1 polymer ?
#
loop_
_entity_poly.entity_id
_entity_poly.type
_entity_poly.pdbx_seq_one_letter_code
_entity_poly.pdbx_strand_id
1 'polypeptide(L)' 'MNNDKSNHPKHFQYMGRMVTIYPTFIIIDGIKISRSRLSFAFQFELAKALKIHEEK' A
#
# COMPACT_ATOMS: atom_id res chain seq x y z
N MET A 1 3.18 10.10 21.59
CA MET A 1 3.15 10.57 20.19
C MET A 1 4.22 9.81 19.43
N ASN A 2 3.94 8.53 19.12
CA ASN A 2 4.92 7.66 18.49
C ASN A 2 4.94 8.00 17.01
N ASN A 3 6.08 8.56 16.59
CA ASN A 3 6.43 8.81 15.20
C ASN A 3 6.66 7.46 14.52
N ASP A 4 5.60 6.66 14.35
CA ASP A 4 5.53 5.59 13.37
C ASP A 4 5.43 6.27 11.99
N LYS A 5 6.49 6.98 11.61
CA LYS A 5 6.80 7.24 10.20
C LYS A 5 7.21 5.89 9.63
N SER A 6 6.23 5.00 9.53
CA SER A 6 6.32 3.66 8.98
C SER A 6 7.08 3.76 7.67
N ASN A 7 8.03 2.85 7.46
CA ASN A 7 8.94 2.65 6.33
C ASN A 7 8.31 2.87 4.91
N HIS A 8 7.81 4.06 4.63
CA HIS A 8 7.18 4.43 3.38
C HIS A 8 8.22 5.15 2.51
N PRO A 9 8.26 4.87 1.20
CA PRO A 9 7.35 3.98 0.47
C PRO A 9 7.61 2.49 0.70
N LYS A 10 6.53 1.71 0.88
CA LYS A 10 6.57 0.24 0.90
C LYS A 10 6.28 -0.28 -0.49
N HIS A 11 7.05 -1.26 -0.94
CA HIS A 11 6.92 -1.85 -2.28
C HIS A 11 6.62 -3.34 -2.13
N PHE A 12 5.60 -3.82 -2.81
CA PHE A 12 5.28 -5.25 -2.83
C PHE A 12 4.48 -5.60 -4.09
N GLN A 13 4.46 -6.89 -4.41
CA GLN A 13 3.61 -7.41 -5.49
C GLN A 13 2.19 -7.68 -4.95
N TYR A 14 1.19 -7.16 -5.64
CA TYR A 14 -0.22 -7.45 -5.39
C TYR A 14 -0.89 -7.79 -6.72
N MET A 15 -1.50 -8.98 -6.79
CA MET A 15 -2.14 -9.50 -8.00
C MET A 15 -1.25 -9.43 -9.26
N GLY A 16 0.04 -9.73 -9.10
CA GLY A 16 1.02 -9.70 -10.20
C GLY A 16 1.47 -8.30 -10.64
N ARG A 17 1.02 -7.25 -9.96
CA ARG A 17 1.41 -5.86 -10.22
C ARG A 17 2.31 -5.32 -9.12
N MET A 18 3.26 -4.46 -9.48
CA MET A 18 4.08 -3.76 -8.50
C MET A 18 3.26 -2.63 -7.89
N VAL A 19 3.09 -2.66 -6.56
CA VAL A 19 2.38 -1.64 -5.81
C VAL A 19 3.35 -0.92 -4.90
N THR A 20 3.34 0.41 -4.97
CA THR A 20 4.08 1.29 -4.07
C THR A 20 3.11 2.05 -3.18
N ILE A 21 3.18 1.87 -1.86
CA ILE A 21 2.30 2.51 -0.89
C ILE A 21 3.00 3.67 -0.18
N TYR A 22 2.41 4.86 -0.33
CA TYR A 22 2.70 6.05 0.45
C TYR A 22 1.59 6.30 1.49
N PRO A 23 1.82 7.17 2.49
CA PRO A 23 0.81 7.50 3.48
C PRO A 23 -0.50 8.04 2.88
N THR A 24 -0.42 8.84 1.81
CA THR A 24 -1.57 9.56 1.23
C THR A 24 -2.02 9.03 -0.13
N PHE A 25 -1.18 8.28 -0.84
CA PHE A 25 -1.49 7.72 -2.16
C PHE A 25 -0.81 6.37 -2.35
N ILE A 26 -1.22 5.66 -3.40
CA ILE A 26 -0.53 4.47 -3.89
C ILE A 26 -0.15 4.70 -5.36
N ILE A 27 0.85 3.94 -5.83
CA ILE A 27 1.21 3.86 -7.23
C ILE A 27 1.05 2.40 -7.66
N ILE A 28 0.28 2.16 -8.72
CA ILE A 28 0.11 0.85 -9.37
C ILE A 28 0.39 1.05 -10.86
N ASP A 29 1.32 0.30 -11.43
CA ASP A 29 1.68 0.39 -12.86
C ASP A 29 2.02 1.83 -13.31
N GLY A 30 2.65 2.62 -12.43
CA GLY A 30 2.97 4.04 -12.68
C GLY A 30 1.80 5.02 -12.48
N ILE A 31 0.58 4.54 -12.21
CA ILE A 31 -0.60 5.37 -11.98
C ILE A 31 -0.70 5.72 -10.50
N LYS A 32 -0.68 7.03 -10.18
CA LYS A 32 -0.88 7.55 -8.83
C LYS A 32 -2.36 7.63 -8.47
N ILE A 33 -2.76 6.96 -7.39
CA ILE A 33 -4.14 6.94 -6.89
C ILE A 33 -4.16 7.42 -5.44
N SER A 34 -4.91 8.48 -5.14
CA SER A 34 -5.11 8.94 -3.76
C SER A 34 -5.80 7.86 -2.93
N ARG A 35 -5.34 7.63 -1.69
CA ARG A 35 -5.96 6.65 -0.80
C ARG A 35 -7.41 7.01 -0.46
N SER A 36 -7.76 8.30 -0.44
CA SER A 36 -9.14 8.74 -0.23
C SER A 36 -10.11 8.32 -1.35
N ARG A 37 -9.59 7.95 -2.53
CA ARG A 37 -10.38 7.47 -3.67
C ARG A 37 -10.55 5.95 -3.68
N LEU A 38 -9.83 5.23 -2.81
CA LEU A 38 -9.90 3.78 -2.74
C LEU A 38 -11.06 3.35 -1.84
N SER A 39 -11.81 2.34 -2.26
CA SER A 39 -12.82 1.73 -1.41
C SER A 39 -12.18 1.13 -0.16
N PHE A 40 -12.93 1.08 0.94
CA PHE A 40 -12.46 0.45 2.18
C PHE A 40 -12.04 -1.00 1.96
N ALA A 41 -12.82 -1.76 1.18
CA ALA A 41 -12.50 -3.15 0.85
C ALA A 41 -11.12 -3.29 0.18
N PHE A 42 -10.81 -2.42 -0.78
CA PHE A 42 -9.52 -2.43 -1.46
C PHE A 42 -8.37 -2.01 -0.53
N GLN A 43 -8.59 -1.02 0.34
CA GLN A 43 -7.60 -0.64 1.35
C GLN A 43 -7.30 -1.80 2.32
N PHE A 44 -8.33 -2.55 2.72
CA PHE A 44 -8.20 -3.71 3.60
C PHE A 44 -7.43 -4.85 2.94
N GLU A 45 -7.74 -5.17 1.67
CA GLU A 45 -7.00 -6.18 0.91
C GLU A 45 -5.52 -5.80 0.73
N LEU A 46 -5.22 -4.54 0.40
CA LEU A 46 -3.84 -4.06 0.30
C LEU A 46 -3.10 -4.18 1.63
N ALA A 47 -3.74 -3.88 2.75
CA ALA A 47 -3.14 -4.02 4.07
C ALA A 47 -2.83 -5.48 4.40
N LYS A 48 -3.74 -6.41 4.06
CA LYS A 48 -3.54 -7.85 4.24
C LYS A 48 -2.37 -8.35 3.38
N ALA A 49 -2.32 -7.95 2.11
CA ALA A 49 -1.25 -8.33 1.20
C ALA A 49 0.11 -7.79 1.65
N LEU A 50 0.14 -6.54 2.15
CA LEU A 50 1.35 -5.95 2.70
C LEU A 50 1.85 -6.72 3.93
N LYS A 51 0.95 -7.09 4.86
CA LYS A 51 1.32 -7.87 6.05
C LYS A 51 1.96 -9.21 5.66
N ILE A 52 1.38 -9.92 4.69
CA ILE A 52 1.93 -11.19 4.18
C ILE A 52 3.32 -10.97 3.57
N HIS A 53 3.55 -9.85 2.89
CA HIS A 53 4.86 -9.52 2.33
C HIS A 53 5.91 -9.22 3.41
N GLU A 54 5.53 -8.61 4.54
CA GLU A 54 6.44 -8.31 5.65
C GLU A 54 6.77 -9.55 6.51
N GLU A 55 5.90 -10.56 6.50
CA GLU A 55 6.14 -11.85 7.17
C GLU A 55 7.01 -12.81 6.34
N LYS A 56 7.36 -12.45 5.11
CA LYS A 56 8.18 -13.24 4.19
C LYS A 56 9.63 -12.78 4.17
#